data_AF-A0A920DJI7-F1
#
_entry.id   AF-A0A920DJI7-F1
#
_cell.length_a   1.000
_cell.length_b   1.000
_cell.length_c   1.000
_cell.angle_alpha   90.00
_cell.angle_beta   90.00
_cell.angle_gamma   90.00
#
_symmetry.space_group_name_H-M   'P 1'
#
loop_
_entity.id
_entity.type
_entity.pdbx_description
1 polymer ?
#
loop_
_entity_poly.entity_id
_entity_poly.type
_entity_poly.pdbx_seq_one_letter_code
_entity_poly.pdbx_strand_id
1 'polypeptide(L)'
;MKRKYISKFSDISLDDIDKVGGKNASLGEMINNLSALGINVPDGFATTSEAYKLFIESNNIDDKIQKILNELDLDSIKDLANAGKAIRRLILKATIPEELEEQIFKLTKFN
;
A
#
# COMPACT_ATOMS: atom_id res chain seq x y z
N MET A 1 -10.44 18.38 1.39
CA MET A 1 -9.93 17.50 2.47
C MET A 1 -8.95 16.51 1.85
N LYS A 2 -7.67 16.51 2.26
CA LYS A 2 -6.73 15.48 1.81
C LYS A 2 -7.22 14.11 2.33
N ARG A 3 -7.40 13.14 1.44
CA ARG A 3 -7.74 11.76 1.83
C ARG A 3 -6.49 11.14 2.47
N LYS A 4 -6.66 10.67 3.71
CA LYS A 4 -5.54 10.15 4.52
C LYS A 4 -5.01 8.83 3.98
N TYR A 5 -5.89 7.96 3.47
CA TYR A 5 -5.54 6.58 3.15
C TYR A 5 -5.36 6.29 1.66
N ILE A 6 -6.04 7.06 0.79
CA ILE A 6 -5.97 6.91 -0.67
C ILE A 6 -5.58 8.24 -1.31
N SER A 7 -4.74 8.21 -2.35
CA SER A 7 -4.37 9.38 -3.15
C SER A 7 -4.59 9.10 -4.63
N LYS A 8 -5.28 10.00 -5.35
CA LYS A 8 -5.44 9.90 -6.80
C LYS A 8 -4.09 10.13 -7.47
N PHE A 9 -3.82 9.49 -8.61
CA PHE A 9 -2.56 9.72 -9.31
C PHE A 9 -2.39 11.17 -9.79
N SER A 10 -3.49 11.83 -10.16
CA SER A 10 -3.50 13.28 -10.47
C SER A 10 -3.02 14.18 -9.33
N ASP A 11 -3.06 13.68 -8.09
CA ASP A 11 -2.72 14.43 -6.88
C ASP A 11 -1.37 13.99 -6.29
N ILE A 12 -0.62 13.13 -6.99
CA ILE A 12 0.66 12.55 -6.54
C ILE A 12 1.82 13.14 -7.34
N SER A 13 2.91 13.46 -6.65
CA SER A 13 4.19 13.91 -7.22
C SER A 13 5.38 13.11 -6.69
N LEU A 14 6.61 13.40 -7.14
CA LEU A 14 7.81 12.83 -6.54
C LEU A 14 8.00 13.20 -5.06
N ASP A 15 7.40 14.31 -4.61
CA ASP A 15 7.48 14.72 -3.20
C ASP A 15 6.66 13.78 -2.28
N ASP A 16 5.79 12.95 -2.86
CA ASP A 16 4.93 12.01 -2.12
C ASP A 16 5.53 10.59 -2.00
N ILE A 17 6.83 10.40 -2.31
CA ILE A 17 7.48 9.07 -2.25
C ILE A 17 7.30 8.39 -0.87
N ASP A 18 7.45 9.14 0.22
CA ASP A 18 7.30 8.59 1.57
C ASP A 18 5.87 8.12 1.87
N LYS A 19 4.90 8.70 1.16
CA LYS A 19 3.48 8.43 1.34
C LYS A 19 2.99 7.28 0.46
N VAL A 20 3.41 7.21 -0.81
CA VAL A 20 2.85 6.25 -1.79
C VAL A 20 3.88 5.29 -2.39
N GLY A 21 5.16 5.48 -2.08
CA GLY A 21 6.28 4.73 -2.64
C GLY A 21 6.71 5.21 -4.03
N GLY A 22 7.96 4.91 -4.40
CA GLY A 22 8.58 5.40 -5.63
C GLY A 22 7.82 5.08 -6.92
N LYS A 23 7.24 3.88 -7.03
CA LYS A 23 6.49 3.48 -8.24
C LYS A 23 5.24 4.34 -8.46
N ASN A 24 4.47 4.58 -7.40
CA ASN A 24 3.25 5.38 -7.50
C ASN A 24 3.57 6.86 -7.68
N ALA A 25 4.64 7.35 -7.04
CA ALA A 25 5.14 8.72 -7.24
C ALA A 25 5.55 8.96 -8.70
N SER A 26 6.33 8.05 -9.30
CA SER A 26 6.69 8.12 -10.72
C SER A 26 5.47 8.04 -11.65
N LEU A 27 4.46 7.23 -11.31
CA LEU A 27 3.22 7.14 -12.09
C LEU A 27 2.41 8.45 -12.04
N GLY A 28 2.31 9.08 -10.86
CA GLY A 28 1.70 10.40 -10.70
C GLY A 28 2.39 11.47 -11.54
N GLU A 29 3.73 11.52 -11.52
CA GLU A 29 4.49 12.43 -12.39
C GLU A 29 4.21 12.22 -13.86
N MET A 30 4.15 10.97 -14.31
CA MET A 30 3.87 10.69 -15.71
C MET A 30 2.47 11.19 -16.09
N ILE A 31 1.47 10.97 -15.26
CA ILE A 31 0.10 11.47 -15.50
C ILE A 31 0.08 12.99 -15.52
N ASN A 32 0.76 13.66 -14.59
CA ASN A 32 0.71 15.12 -14.46
C ASN A 32 1.47 15.85 -15.58
N ASN A 33 2.57 15.27 -16.09
CA ASN A 33 3.43 15.96 -17.08
C ASN A 33 3.28 15.44 -18.51
N LEU A 34 2.97 14.15 -18.70
CA LEU A 34 2.97 13.52 -20.03
C LEU A 34 1.59 13.51 -20.69
N SER A 35 0.51 13.67 -19.91
CA SER A 35 -0.84 13.79 -20.46
C SER A 35 -0.97 14.97 -21.43
N ALA A 36 -0.30 16.09 -21.14
CA ALA A 36 -0.24 17.26 -22.02
C ALA A 36 0.51 16.98 -23.34
N LEU A 37 1.35 15.95 -23.38
CA LEU A 37 2.10 15.52 -24.56
C LEU A 37 1.38 14.43 -25.36
N GLY A 38 0.11 14.15 -25.03
CA GLY A 38 -0.72 13.13 -25.71
C GLY A 38 -0.39 11.70 -25.33
N ILE A 39 0.45 11.47 -24.31
CA ILE A 39 0.74 10.14 -23.80
C ILE A 39 -0.38 9.75 -22.83
N ASN A 40 -1.15 8.73 -23.20
CA ASN A 40 -2.27 8.26 -22.38
C ASN A 40 -1.78 7.27 -21.31
N VAL A 41 -1.78 7.70 -20.06
CA VAL A 41 -1.49 6.85 -18.90
C VAL A 41 -2.81 6.57 -18.17
N PRO A 42 -3.15 5.29 -17.88
CA PRO A 42 -4.37 4.97 -17.15
C PRO A 42 -4.42 5.65 -15.79
N ASP A 43 -5.51 6.38 -15.52
CA ASP A 43 -5.74 7.01 -14.23
C ASP A 43 -6.21 5.99 -13.17
N GLY A 44 -6.16 6.40 -11.90
CA GLY A 44 -6.49 5.56 -10.76
C GLY A 44 -6.07 6.20 -9.45
N PHE A 45 -5.69 5.35 -8.50
CA PHE A 45 -5.27 5.78 -7.18
C PHE A 45 -4.24 4.83 -6.57
N ALA A 46 -3.49 5.35 -5.60
CA ALA A 46 -2.60 4.60 -4.73
C ALA A 46 -3.16 4.54 -3.30
N THR A 47 -3.01 3.40 -2.64
CA THR A 47 -3.02 3.34 -1.18
C THR A 47 -1.77 4.01 -0.62
N THR A 48 -1.89 4.54 0.59
CA THR A 48 -0.81 5.27 1.26
C THR A 48 -0.14 4.42 2.33
N SER A 49 1.03 4.86 2.82
CA SER A 49 1.72 4.27 3.96
C SER A 49 0.82 4.23 5.21
N GLU A 50 -0.01 5.25 5.40
CA GLU A 50 -0.98 5.36 6.49
C GLU A 50 -2.09 4.32 6.36
N ALA A 51 -2.53 3.99 5.13
CA ALA A 51 -3.50 2.92 4.91
C ALA A 51 -2.93 1.55 5.31
N TYR A 52 -1.66 1.32 4.97
CA TYR A 52 -0.95 0.12 5.36
C TYR A 52 -0.81 0.01 6.89
N LYS A 53 -0.39 1.10 7.56
CA LYS A 53 -0.29 1.15 9.03
C LYS A 53 -1.64 0.82 9.69
N LEU A 54 -2.71 1.49 9.26
CA LEU A 54 -4.05 1.22 9.78
C LEU A 54 -4.45 -0.25 9.60
N PHE A 55 -4.20 -0.83 8.42
CA PHE A 55 -4.51 -2.23 8.13
C PHE A 55 -3.77 -3.19 9.06
N ILE A 56 -2.47 -2.96 9.28
CA ILE A 56 -1.65 -3.82 10.13
C ILE A 56 -2.05 -3.69 11.61
N GLU A 57 -2.25 -2.46 12.09
CA GLU A 57 -2.67 -2.14 13.47
C GLU A 57 -4.04 -2.75 13.78
N SER A 58 -5.03 -2.52 12.92
CA SER A 58 -6.41 -3.01 13.11
C SER A 58 -6.52 -4.54 13.20
N ASN A 59 -5.54 -5.26 12.63
CA ASN A 59 -5.51 -6.72 12.60
C ASN A 59 -4.54 -7.33 13.64
N ASN A 60 -3.89 -6.48 14.46
CA ASN A 60 -2.82 -6.88 15.38
C ASN A 60 -1.78 -7.76 14.68
N ILE A 61 -1.38 -7.36 13.46
CA ILE A 61 -0.41 -8.11 12.66
C ILE A 61 1.02 -7.83 13.13
N ASP A 62 1.34 -6.61 13.55
CA ASP A 62 2.69 -6.21 13.97
C ASP A 62 3.28 -7.16 15.02
N ASP A 63 2.55 -7.39 16.12
CA ASP A 63 2.99 -8.29 17.19
C ASP A 63 3.23 -9.72 16.70
N LYS A 64 2.42 -10.19 15.75
CA LYS A 64 2.54 -11.54 15.19
C LYS A 64 3.75 -11.63 14.27
N ILE A 65 4.02 -10.60 13.47
CA ILE A 65 5.22 -10.51 12.64
C ILE A 65 6.46 -10.49 13.54
N GLN A 66 6.49 -9.65 14.56
CA GLN A 66 7.63 -9.55 15.48
C GLN A 66 7.93 -10.89 16.15
N LYS A 67 6.91 -11.63 16.61
CA LYS A 67 7.11 -12.99 17.16
C LYS A 67 7.76 -13.94 16.15
N ILE A 68 7.28 -13.95 14.91
CA ILE A 68 7.84 -14.80 13.85
C ILE A 68 9.30 -14.41 13.55
N LEU A 69 9.61 -13.11 13.51
CA LEU A 69 10.94 -12.62 13.22
C LEU A 69 11.93 -12.86 14.38
N ASN A 70 11.47 -12.83 15.63
CA ASN A 70 12.33 -13.10 16.80
C ASN A 70 12.79 -14.56 16.89
N GLU A 71 12.03 -15.49 16.31
CA GLU A 71 12.36 -16.92 16.26
C GLU A 71 13.13 -17.29 14.97
N LEU A 72 13.34 -16.34 14.06
CA LEU A 72 13.94 -16.57 12.75
C LEU A 72 15.46 -16.66 12.84
N ASP A 73 16.01 -17.79 12.39
CA ASP A 73 17.43 -17.89 12.02
C ASP A 73 17.66 -17.27 10.63
N LEU A 74 18.45 -16.19 10.58
CA LEU A 74 18.72 -15.43 9.36
C LEU A 74 19.65 -16.16 8.38
N ASP A 75 20.42 -17.15 8.85
CA ASP A 75 21.32 -17.92 8.00
C ASP A 75 20.61 -19.15 7.38
N SER A 76 19.40 -19.46 7.86
CA SER A 76 18.58 -20.56 7.38
C SER A 76 17.60 -20.10 6.28
N ILE A 77 17.94 -20.39 5.02
CA ILE A 77 17.06 -20.14 3.86
C ILE A 77 15.68 -20.78 4.05
N LYS A 78 15.63 -21.96 4.69
CA LYS A 78 14.38 -22.67 4.98
C LYS A 78 13.51 -21.89 5.96
N ASP A 79 14.11 -21.36 7.02
CA ASP A 79 13.36 -20.61 8.04
C ASP A 79 12.90 -19.26 7.49
N LEU A 80 13.70 -18.58 6.66
CA LEU A 80 13.27 -17.40 5.92
C LEU A 80 12.03 -17.70 5.05
N ALA A 81 12.05 -18.80 4.30
CA ALA A 81 10.93 -19.19 3.46
C ALA A 81 9.66 -19.48 4.28
N ASN A 82 9.81 -20.18 5.41
CA ASN A 82 8.71 -20.50 6.32
C ASN A 82 8.13 -19.25 6.99
N ALA A 83 8.97 -18.36 7.51
CA ALA A 83 8.58 -17.08 8.11
C ALA A 83 7.84 -16.22 7.09
N GLY A 84 8.41 -16.05 5.89
CA GLY A 84 7.76 -15.30 4.82
C GLY A 84 6.41 -15.90 4.40
N LYS A 85 6.26 -17.23 4.38
CA LYS A 85 4.97 -17.89 4.11
C LYS A 85 3.97 -17.63 5.23
N ALA A 86 4.40 -17.69 6.48
CA ALA A 86 3.55 -17.44 7.65
C ALA A 86 3.04 -15.99 7.67
N ILE A 87 3.93 -15.01 7.46
CA ILE A 87 3.58 -13.58 7.43
C ILE A 87 2.62 -13.27 6.28
N ARG A 88 2.87 -13.77 5.07
CA ARG A 88 1.92 -13.61 3.95
C ARG A 88 0.55 -14.20 4.26
N ARG A 89 0.50 -15.35 4.93
CA ARG A 89 -0.77 -15.96 5.35
C ARG A 89 -1.52 -15.11 6.39
N LEU A 90 -0.81 -14.42 7.29
CA LEU A 90 -1.44 -13.48 8.23
C LEU A 90 -2.08 -12.32 7.49
N ILE A 91 -1.34 -11.68 6.57
CA ILE A 91 -1.82 -10.56 5.76
C ILE A 91 -3.04 -10.96 4.91
N LEU A 92 -2.99 -12.11 4.24
CA LEU A 92 -4.09 -12.59 3.39
C LEU A 92 -5.36 -12.96 4.16
N LYS A 93 -5.26 -13.25 5.46
CA LYS A 93 -6.40 -13.57 6.32
C LYS A 93 -6.96 -12.36 7.07
N ALA A 94 -6.27 -11.23 7.02
CA ALA A 94 -6.71 -10.02 7.70
C ALA A 94 -7.89 -9.36 6.98
N THR A 95 -8.65 -8.61 7.75
CA THR A 95 -9.81 -7.87 7.27
C THR A 95 -9.39 -6.44 6.94
N ILE A 96 -9.88 -5.90 5.82
CA ILE A 96 -9.67 -4.49 5.48
C ILE A 96 -10.52 -3.65 6.45
N PRO A 97 -9.95 -2.65 7.14
CA PRO A 97 -10.71 -1.76 8.02
C PRO A 97 -11.80 -1.00 7.25
N GLU A 98 -12.97 -0.83 7.86
CA GLU A 98 -14.14 -0.19 7.24
C GLU A 98 -13.81 1.21 6.67
N GLU A 99 -13.06 2.02 7.41
CA GLU A 99 -12.64 3.36 6.95
C GLU A 99 -11.79 3.33 5.67
N LEU A 100 -10.96 2.29 5.51
CA LEU A 100 -10.13 2.10 4.32
C LEU A 100 -10.99 1.58 3.17
N GLU A 101 -11.83 0.59 3.42
CA GLU A 101 -12.79 0.04 2.47
C GLU A 101 -13.69 1.12 1.89
N GLU A 102 -14.27 1.99 2.73
CA GLU A 102 -15.08 3.13 2.29
C GLU A 102 -14.33 4.07 1.34
N GLN A 103 -13.07 4.40 1.65
CA GLN A 103 -12.28 5.30 0.81
C GLN A 103 -11.93 4.66 -0.54
N ILE A 104 -11.67 3.36 -0.56
CA ILE A 104 -11.45 2.59 -1.79
C ILE A 104 -12.74 2.60 -2.64
N PHE A 105 -13.89 2.25 -2.06
CA PHE A 105 -15.15 2.18 -2.81
C PHE A 105 -15.65 3.54 -3.30
N LYS A 106 -15.43 4.62 -2.53
CA LYS A 106 -15.74 5.99 -2.98
C LYS A 106 -14.95 6.40 -4.23
N LEU A 107 -13.80 5.78 -4.49
CA LEU A 107 -12.92 6.09 -5.62
C LEU A 107 -13.04 5.12 -6.79
N THR A 108 -13.47 3.87 -6.56
CA THR A 108 -13.72 2.89 -7.64
C THR A 108 -15.07 3.05 -8.31
N LYS A 109 -15.99 3.85 -7.74
CA LYS A 109 -17.20 4.32 -8.43
C LYS A 109 -16.80 5.39 -9.46
N PHE A 110 -16.21 4.94 -10.56
CA PHE A 110 -16.07 5.72 -11.79
C PHE A 110 -17.46 5.90 -12.40
N ASN A 111 -17.89 7.15 -12.58
CA ASN A 111 -18.97 7.53 -13.49
C ASN A 111 -18.42 7.59 -14.91
#